data_AF-A0A6I9KT31-F1
#
_entry.id   AF-A0A6I9KT31-F1
#
_cell.length_a   1.000
_cell.length_b   1.000
_cell.length_c   1.000
_cell.angle_alpha   90.00
_cell.angle_beta   90.00
_cell.angle_gamma   90.00
#
_symmetry.space_group_name_H-M   'P 1'
#
loop_
_entity.id
_entity.type
_entity.pdbx_description
1 polymer ?
#
loop_
_entity_poly.entity_id
_entity_poly.type
_entity_poly.pdbx_seq_one_letter_code
_entity_poly.pdbx_strand_id
1 'polypeptide(L)'
;MSYTAEPRVQQLSSPEDEDCLISGTRHSVVSSGLRPNFGIKSLAEYLKCSCNPLVLQLLSFLFLAGLLLIILILVSKVPSSQDQDRIYQELKQLKTEVHDGLCQPCPRDWVFFHRSCYFFSKSQRNWHNSITACQEVGAQLVIIETDEEQTFLQQTSKAKGPTWMGLSDVHNEATWHWVDGSPLSPGFVKYWNKGEPNNVGDEDCAEFSSDGWNDIKCDTLNFWICKKALTSSCTTK
;
A
#
# COMPACT_ATOMS: atom_id res chain seq x y z
N MET A 1 -35.80 -5.95 32.74
CA MET A 1 -37.23 -5.92 32.40
C MET A 1 -37.63 -4.49 32.11
N SER A 2 -37.97 -4.22 30.85
CA SER A 2 -38.87 -3.18 30.29
C SER A 2 -38.36 -2.82 28.89
N TYR A 3 -39.00 -3.36 27.84
CA TYR A 3 -39.97 -2.68 26.94
C TYR A 3 -39.26 -1.62 26.08
N THR A 4 -39.32 -1.60 24.74
CA THR A 4 -40.42 -1.86 23.80
C THR A 4 -39.81 -1.86 22.38
N ALA A 5 -40.01 -2.94 21.59
CA ALA A 5 -40.88 -3.02 20.40
C ALA A 5 -40.34 -2.37 19.10
N GLU A 6 -39.87 -3.22 18.17
CA GLU A 6 -40.39 -3.53 16.79
C GLU A 6 -41.31 -2.50 16.07
N PRO A 7 -41.63 -2.62 14.73
CA PRO A 7 -41.53 -3.80 13.85
C PRO A 7 -41.16 -3.51 12.36
N ARG A 8 -41.02 -4.56 11.54
CA ARG A 8 -41.80 -4.81 10.29
C ARG A 8 -41.14 -5.92 9.47
N VAL A 9 -41.80 -6.81 8.74
CA VAL A 9 -43.13 -7.44 8.74
C VAL A 9 -43.09 -8.38 7.51
N GLN A 10 -43.57 -9.62 7.70
CA GLN A 10 -44.25 -10.56 6.77
C GLN A 10 -43.64 -10.78 5.37
N GLN A 11 -43.15 -11.98 5.07
CA GLN A 11 -43.89 -13.20 4.72
C GLN A 11 -44.75 -13.12 3.46
N LEU A 12 -44.41 -14.06 2.60
CA LEU A 12 -44.80 -14.35 1.25
C LEU A 12 -46.08 -15.20 1.23
N SER A 13 -47.11 -14.75 0.51
CA SER A 13 -48.16 -15.62 -0.04
C SER A 13 -48.93 -14.90 -1.16
N SER A 14 -48.93 -15.54 -2.34
CA SER A 14 -49.97 -15.52 -3.41
C SER A 14 -51.37 -15.82 -2.80
N PRO A 15 -52.56 -15.53 -3.40
CA PRO A 15 -52.89 -15.63 -4.84
C PRO A 15 -53.99 -14.69 -5.42
N GLU A 16 -54.21 -14.86 -6.75
CA GLU A 16 -55.48 -14.80 -7.52
C GLU A 16 -56.31 -13.50 -7.67
N ASP A 17 -56.60 -13.24 -8.95
CA ASP A 17 -57.82 -12.73 -9.59
C ASP A 17 -58.50 -11.43 -9.11
N GLU A 18 -58.65 -10.45 -10.02
CA GLU A 18 -59.90 -9.68 -10.10
C GLU A 18 -60.18 -9.08 -11.49
N ASP A 19 -61.39 -9.38 -11.96
CA ASP A 19 -62.16 -8.74 -13.03
C ASP A 19 -62.60 -7.32 -12.65
N CYS A 20 -62.96 -6.49 -13.65
CA CYS A 20 -63.91 -5.40 -13.44
C CYS A 20 -64.71 -5.05 -14.71
N LEU A 21 -66.02 -5.34 -14.66
CA LEU A 21 -67.10 -4.87 -15.55
C LEU A 21 -68.06 -3.99 -14.74
N ILE A 22 -68.41 -2.76 -15.19
CA ILE A 22 -69.71 -2.03 -15.01
C ILE A 22 -69.70 -0.87 -16.05
N SER A 23 -70.56 -0.72 -17.08
CA SER A 23 -72.03 -0.60 -17.29
C SER A 23 -72.68 0.78 -17.03
N GLY A 24 -73.21 1.39 -18.12
CA GLY A 24 -74.46 2.17 -18.17
C GLY A 24 -74.45 3.67 -17.83
N THR A 25 -74.96 4.56 -18.72
CA THR A 25 -76.40 4.95 -18.81
C THR A 25 -76.61 6.10 -19.83
N ARG A 26 -77.78 6.14 -20.48
CA ARG A 26 -78.27 7.06 -21.54
C ARG A 26 -78.77 8.41 -21.01
N HIS A 27 -78.80 9.46 -21.85
CA HIS A 27 -79.94 10.39 -22.02
C HIS A 27 -79.77 11.26 -23.29
N SER A 28 -80.90 11.83 -23.76
CA SER A 28 -81.20 12.28 -25.11
C SER A 28 -81.47 13.80 -25.23
N VAL A 29 -81.59 14.31 -26.47
CA VAL A 29 -82.42 15.44 -26.98
C VAL A 29 -81.74 16.81 -27.29
N VAL A 30 -81.68 17.09 -28.61
CA VAL A 30 -82.15 18.28 -29.41
C VAL A 30 -81.32 19.59 -29.59
N SER A 31 -81.01 19.80 -30.88
CA SER A 31 -80.91 20.99 -31.77
C SER A 31 -80.00 22.21 -31.54
N SER A 32 -79.28 22.50 -32.65
CA SER A 32 -79.04 23.80 -33.33
C SER A 32 -78.24 24.91 -32.66
N GLY A 33 -77.23 25.41 -33.39
CA GLY A 33 -76.64 26.73 -33.17
C GLY A 33 -75.13 26.80 -33.43
N LEU A 34 -74.72 27.64 -34.38
CA LEU A 34 -73.38 27.78 -34.95
C LEU A 34 -72.28 28.28 -33.98
N ARG A 35 -71.05 27.86 -34.32
CA ARG A 35 -69.65 28.20 -33.90
C ARG A 35 -69.35 29.71 -33.65
N PRO A 36 -68.21 30.12 -33.01
CA PRO A 36 -66.87 29.52 -33.19
C PRO A 36 -65.83 29.53 -32.02
N ASN A 37 -64.80 28.69 -32.23
CA ASN A 37 -63.38 28.82 -31.85
C ASN A 37 -62.96 29.03 -30.39
N PHE A 38 -62.48 27.96 -29.75
CA PHE A 38 -61.09 27.74 -29.29
C PHE A 38 -61.12 26.39 -28.53
N GLY A 39 -60.24 25.44 -28.85
CA GLY A 39 -60.35 24.12 -28.26
C GLY A 39 -59.13 23.24 -28.46
N ILE A 40 -58.19 23.34 -27.53
CA ILE A 40 -57.37 22.21 -27.11
C ILE A 40 -58.36 21.12 -26.67
N LYS A 41 -58.64 20.16 -27.55
CA LYS A 41 -59.28 18.88 -27.22
C LYS A 41 -58.39 17.83 -27.87
N SER A 42 -57.44 17.35 -27.08
CA SER A 42 -57.57 16.12 -26.30
C SER A 42 -57.04 14.96 -27.13
N LEU A 43 -55.75 14.66 -26.96
CA LEU A 43 -55.11 13.42 -27.42
C LEU A 43 -55.84 12.16 -26.91
N ALA A 44 -56.82 12.29 -26.02
CA ALA A 44 -57.73 11.22 -25.61
C ALA A 44 -58.74 10.80 -26.69
N GLU A 45 -58.94 11.55 -27.79
CA GLU A 45 -59.80 11.13 -28.91
C GLU A 45 -59.10 10.19 -29.92
N TYR A 46 -57.77 10.13 -29.94
CA TYR A 46 -57.04 9.12 -30.74
C TYR A 46 -56.85 7.77 -30.03
N LEU A 47 -57.01 7.75 -28.70
CA LEU A 47 -56.91 6.54 -27.88
C LEU A 47 -58.22 5.72 -27.85
N LYS A 48 -59.28 6.18 -28.55
CA LYS A 48 -60.59 5.53 -28.59
C LYS A 48 -60.84 4.79 -29.90
N CYS A 49 -59.90 3.96 -30.36
CA CYS A 49 -60.12 2.71 -31.12
C CYS A 49 -58.78 2.10 -31.60
N SER A 50 -58.03 1.43 -30.73
CA SER A 50 -56.98 0.48 -31.15
C SER A 50 -57.01 -0.75 -30.25
N CYS A 51 -58.06 -1.56 -30.38
CA CYS A 51 -58.17 -2.87 -29.72
C CYS A 51 -57.52 -3.98 -30.55
N ASN A 52 -56.45 -3.67 -31.31
CA ASN A 52 -55.63 -4.73 -31.87
C ASN A 52 -54.44 -4.93 -30.92
N PRO A 53 -54.40 -6.01 -30.12
CA PRO A 53 -53.30 -6.28 -29.20
C PRO A 53 -51.94 -6.28 -29.92
N LEU A 54 -51.93 -6.63 -31.22
CA LEU A 54 -50.73 -6.58 -32.07
C LEU A 54 -50.23 -5.16 -32.30
N VAL A 55 -51.11 -4.16 -32.41
CA VAL A 55 -50.72 -2.75 -32.61
C VAL A 55 -50.13 -2.17 -31.32
N LEU A 56 -50.72 -2.50 -30.16
CA LEU A 56 -50.18 -2.05 -28.86
C LEU A 56 -48.83 -2.73 -28.55
N GLN A 57 -48.71 -4.03 -28.87
CA GLN A 57 -47.43 -4.74 -28.79
C GLN A 57 -46.38 -4.11 -29.71
N LEU A 58 -46.74 -3.77 -30.96
CA LEU A 58 -45.82 -3.12 -31.89
C LEU A 58 -45.35 -1.75 -31.38
N LEU A 59 -46.25 -0.92 -30.84
CA LEU A 59 -45.89 0.37 -30.25
C LEU A 59 -44.98 0.21 -29.02
N SER A 60 -45.26 -0.79 -28.18
CA SER A 60 -44.41 -1.14 -27.04
C SER A 60 -43.01 -1.58 -27.49
N PHE A 61 -42.92 -2.44 -28.51
CA PHE A 61 -41.63 -2.86 -29.09
C PHE A 61 -40.87 -1.68 -29.69
N LEU A 62 -41.54 -0.78 -30.42
CA LEU A 62 -40.91 0.41 -30.98
C LEU A 62 -40.42 1.36 -29.89
N PHE A 63 -41.16 1.50 -28.80
CA PHE A 63 -40.76 2.31 -27.65
C PHE A 63 -39.59 1.67 -26.90
N LEU A 64 -39.63 0.37 -26.63
CA LEU A 64 -38.54 -0.37 -25.99
C LEU A 64 -37.28 -0.37 -26.86
N ALA A 65 -37.41 -0.54 -28.18
CA ALA A 65 -36.30 -0.44 -29.11
C ALA A 65 -35.72 0.98 -29.15
N GLY A 66 -36.58 2.02 -29.14
CA GLY A 66 -36.16 3.41 -29.04
C GLY A 66 -35.43 3.71 -27.73
N LEU A 67 -35.95 3.26 -26.59
CA LEU A 67 -35.31 3.37 -25.28
C LEU A 67 -33.97 2.62 -25.25
N LEU A 68 -33.91 1.41 -25.80
CA LEU A 68 -32.68 0.63 -25.89
C LEU A 68 -31.62 1.36 -26.73
N LEU A 69 -32.01 1.93 -27.88
CA LEU A 69 -31.13 2.74 -28.71
C LEU A 69 -30.63 3.99 -27.97
N ILE A 70 -31.50 4.69 -27.23
CA ILE A 70 -31.12 5.85 -26.41
C ILE A 70 -30.14 5.43 -25.31
N ILE A 71 -30.40 4.34 -24.60
CA ILE A 71 -29.50 3.80 -23.56
C ILE A 71 -28.14 3.44 -24.17
N LEU A 72 -28.12 2.76 -25.32
CA LEU A 72 -26.88 2.43 -26.03
C LEU A 72 -26.10 3.69 -26.43
N ILE A 73 -26.78 4.72 -26.94
CA ILE A 73 -26.16 6.01 -27.28
C ILE A 73 -25.62 6.71 -26.02
N LEU A 74 -26.36 6.70 -24.91
CA LEU A 74 -25.93 7.30 -23.65
C LEU A 74 -24.71 6.57 -23.05
N VAL A 75 -24.71 5.23 -23.07
CA VAL A 75 -23.57 4.40 -22.65
C VAL A 75 -22.36 4.64 -23.56
N SER A 76 -22.57 4.80 -24.86
CA SER A 76 -21.50 5.16 -25.82
C SER A 76 -20.94 6.57 -25.63
N LYS A 77 -21.66 7.44 -24.91
CA LYS A 77 -21.31 8.84 -24.62
C LYS A 77 -20.79 9.03 -23.19
N VAL A 78 -20.78 7.97 -22.38
CA VAL A 78 -20.02 7.93 -21.13
C VAL A 78 -18.55 8.15 -21.49
N PRO A 79 -17.82 9.03 -20.77
CA PRO A 79 -16.40 9.24 -21.02
C PRO A 79 -15.67 7.90 -21.08
N SER A 80 -14.91 7.70 -22.15
CA SER A 80 -14.21 6.46 -22.47
C SER A 80 -13.45 5.94 -21.25
N SER A 81 -13.53 4.63 -20.98
CA SER A 81 -12.69 3.95 -19.97
C SER A 81 -11.21 4.31 -20.14
N GLN A 82 -10.80 4.62 -21.36
CA GLN A 82 -9.45 5.00 -21.76
C GLN A 82 -8.97 6.33 -21.14
N ASP A 83 -9.86 7.32 -20.96
CA ASP A 83 -9.52 8.59 -20.29
C ASP A 83 -9.40 8.39 -18.78
N GLN A 84 -10.27 7.54 -18.22
CA GLN A 84 -10.25 7.17 -16.82
C GLN A 84 -8.99 6.37 -16.49
N ASP A 85 -8.61 5.40 -17.32
CA ASP A 85 -7.39 4.61 -17.17
C ASP A 85 -6.14 5.51 -17.21
N ARG A 86 -6.12 6.52 -18.08
CA ARG A 86 -5.00 7.46 -18.18
C ARG A 86 -4.86 8.31 -16.92
N ILE A 87 -5.95 8.82 -16.37
CA ILE A 87 -5.95 9.55 -15.09
C ILE A 87 -5.49 8.63 -13.94
N TYR A 88 -5.92 7.37 -13.93
CA TYR A 88 -5.45 6.40 -12.94
C TYR A 88 -3.96 6.09 -13.07
N GLN A 89 -3.42 5.99 -14.30
CA GLN A 89 -1.99 5.81 -14.51
C GLN A 89 -1.20 7.05 -14.08
N GLU A 90 -1.66 8.26 -14.40
CA GLU A 90 -1.03 9.51 -13.97
C GLU A 90 -1.05 9.65 -12.43
N LEU A 91 -2.17 9.33 -11.77
CA LEU A 91 -2.25 9.29 -10.30
C LEU A 91 -1.36 8.23 -9.68
N LYS A 92 -1.23 7.07 -10.31
CA LYS A 92 -0.34 5.99 -9.85
C LYS A 92 1.11 6.43 -9.97
N GLN A 93 1.49 7.04 -11.08
CA GLN A 93 2.82 7.57 -11.29
C GLN A 93 3.12 8.69 -10.30
N LEU A 94 2.22 9.66 -10.15
CA LEU A 94 2.35 10.76 -9.17
C LEU A 94 2.44 10.23 -7.74
N LYS A 95 1.63 9.24 -7.36
CA LYS A 95 1.72 8.61 -6.03
C LYS A 95 3.07 7.95 -5.81
N THR A 96 3.64 7.34 -6.85
CA THR A 96 4.94 6.66 -6.77
C THR A 96 6.07 7.68 -6.65
N GLU A 97 6.05 8.74 -7.45
CA GLU A 97 7.03 9.83 -7.42
C GLU A 97 6.98 10.63 -6.10
N VAL A 98 5.76 10.88 -5.59
CA VAL A 98 5.55 11.53 -4.30
C VAL A 98 5.96 10.63 -3.14
N HIS A 99 5.71 9.32 -3.21
CA HIS A 99 6.13 8.36 -2.17
C HIS A 99 7.66 8.23 -2.11
N ASP A 100 8.31 8.12 -3.26
CA ASP A 100 9.77 8.00 -3.37
C ASP A 100 10.49 9.30 -2.94
N GLY A 101 9.84 10.46 -3.15
CA GLY A 101 10.36 11.77 -2.73
C GLY A 101 10.09 12.16 -1.27
N LEU A 102 8.98 11.70 -0.66
CA LEU A 102 8.59 12.10 0.70
C LEU A 102 9.15 11.17 1.79
N CYS A 103 9.60 9.97 1.43
CA CYS A 103 9.97 8.93 2.38
C CYS A 103 11.35 8.37 2.11
N GLN A 104 12.38 9.16 2.42
CA GLN A 104 13.72 8.60 2.57
C GLN A 104 13.81 7.90 3.94
N PRO A 105 13.88 6.56 3.99
CA PRO A 105 13.93 5.84 5.27
C PRO A 105 15.22 6.16 6.04
N CYS A 106 16.30 6.49 5.33
CA CYS A 106 17.59 6.77 5.92
C CYS A 106 18.09 8.19 5.59
N PRO A 107 18.95 8.78 6.45
CA PRO A 107 19.63 10.02 6.13
C PRO A 107 20.40 9.92 4.81
N ARG A 108 20.67 11.07 4.18
CA ARG A 108 21.54 11.14 3.00
C ARG A 108 22.87 10.43 3.26
N ASP A 109 23.33 9.66 2.27
CA ASP A 109 24.56 8.86 2.30
C ASP A 109 24.55 7.66 3.27
N TRP A 110 23.39 7.30 3.82
CA TRP A 110 23.19 6.07 4.57
C TRP A 110 22.46 5.05 3.70
N VAL A 111 22.82 3.78 3.85
CA VAL A 111 22.21 2.67 3.15
C VAL A 111 21.10 2.09 4.00
N PHE A 112 19.91 1.95 3.43
CA PHE A 112 18.80 1.26 4.06
C PHE A 112 18.95 -0.26 3.87
N PHE A 113 18.88 -1.01 4.98
CA PHE A 113 18.77 -2.46 4.94
C PHE A 113 17.84 -2.93 6.07
N HIS A 114 16.77 -3.63 5.69
CA HIS A 114 15.69 -4.07 6.58
C HIS A 114 15.06 -2.95 7.44
N ARG A 115 15.39 -2.84 8.73
CA ARG A 115 14.79 -1.86 9.65
C ARG A 115 15.81 -0.87 10.20
N SER A 116 16.95 -0.77 9.53
CA SER A 116 18.11 -0.02 9.99
C SER A 116 18.76 0.75 8.85
N CYS A 117 19.48 1.80 9.24
CA CYS A 117 20.32 2.60 8.37
C CYS A 117 21.78 2.36 8.70
N TYR A 118 22.60 2.21 7.66
CA TYR A 118 24.02 1.89 7.76
C TYR A 118 24.86 2.99 7.12
N PHE A 119 25.80 3.54 7.87
CA PHE A 119 26.79 4.47 7.35
C PHE A 119 28.12 3.75 7.16
N PHE A 120 28.60 3.70 5.93
CA PHE A 120 29.92 3.15 5.60
C PHE A 120 30.91 4.30 5.48
N SER A 121 31.83 4.39 6.42
CA SER A 121 32.86 5.44 6.44
C SER A 121 33.65 5.56 5.14
N LYS A 122 34.13 6.77 4.87
CA LYS A 122 35.00 7.11 3.72
C LYS A 122 36.47 7.31 4.13
N SER A 123 36.76 7.25 5.42
CA SER A 123 38.08 7.41 6.03
C SER A 123 38.32 6.29 7.02
N GLN A 124 39.53 6.17 7.55
CA GLN A 124 39.89 5.15 8.52
C GLN A 124 40.15 5.77 9.90
N ARG A 125 39.84 5.03 10.97
CA ARG A 125 40.02 5.41 12.38
C ARG A 125 40.37 4.16 13.20
N ASN A 126 40.94 4.37 14.39
CA ASN A 126 41.03 3.29 15.37
C ASN A 126 39.65 2.92 15.92
N TRP A 127 39.55 1.78 16.61
CA TRP A 127 38.26 1.22 17.03
C TRP A 127 37.51 2.15 17.98
N HIS A 128 38.18 2.69 19.00
CA HIS A 128 37.61 3.64 19.96
C HIS A 128 37.10 4.94 19.31
N ASN A 129 37.86 5.51 18.37
CA ASN A 129 37.44 6.70 17.61
C ASN A 129 36.30 6.40 16.63
N SER A 130 36.15 5.14 16.21
CA SER A 130 35.04 4.70 15.37
C SER A 130 33.74 4.57 16.15
N ILE A 131 33.80 4.09 17.41
CA ILE A 131 32.67 4.15 18.35
C ILE A 131 32.20 5.59 18.52
N THR A 132 33.14 6.48 18.85
CA THR A 132 32.86 7.91 19.06
C THR A 132 32.23 8.53 17.80
N ALA A 133 32.77 8.23 16.62
CA ALA A 133 32.23 8.73 15.34
C ALA A 133 30.77 8.33 15.10
N CYS A 134 30.39 7.11 15.49
CA CYS A 134 29.01 6.66 15.36
C CYS A 134 28.08 7.32 16.38
N GLN A 135 28.55 7.49 17.62
CA GLN A 135 27.79 8.16 18.67
C GLN A 135 27.50 9.63 18.32
N GLU A 136 28.47 10.35 17.73
CA GLU A 136 28.32 11.74 17.27
C GLU A 136 27.16 11.95 16.28
N VAL A 137 26.76 10.91 15.55
CA VAL A 137 25.66 10.95 14.56
C VAL A 137 24.40 10.22 15.02
N GLY A 138 24.28 9.98 16.33
CA GLY A 138 23.14 9.31 16.95
C GLY A 138 22.99 7.86 16.50
N ALA A 139 24.12 7.17 16.32
CA ALA A 139 24.19 5.78 15.90
C ALA A 139 25.16 5.00 16.79
N GLN A 140 25.32 3.72 16.51
CA GLN A 140 26.24 2.83 17.20
C GLN A 140 27.20 2.20 16.19
N LEU A 141 28.42 1.88 16.61
CA LEU A 141 29.29 1.00 15.82
C LEU A 141 28.56 -0.34 15.65
N VAL A 142 28.53 -0.87 14.43
CA VAL A 142 27.52 -1.87 14.05
C VAL A 142 27.52 -3.11 14.95
N ILE A 143 26.33 -3.45 15.45
CA ILE A 143 26.01 -4.71 16.13
C ILE A 143 25.22 -5.55 15.16
N ILE A 144 25.66 -6.80 14.98
CA ILE A 144 25.09 -7.74 14.03
C ILE A 144 24.04 -8.59 14.75
N GLU A 145 22.81 -8.59 14.23
CA GLU A 145 21.67 -9.27 14.85
C GLU A 145 21.19 -10.49 14.05
N THR A 146 21.48 -10.57 12.73
CA THR A 146 21.04 -11.68 11.88
C THR A 146 22.10 -12.14 10.86
N ASP A 147 21.95 -13.36 10.36
CA ASP A 147 22.80 -13.93 9.30
C ASP A 147 22.74 -13.10 7.99
N GLU A 148 21.57 -12.57 7.66
CA GLU A 148 21.38 -11.74 6.47
C GLU A 148 22.10 -10.40 6.61
N GLU A 149 22.07 -9.81 7.81
CA GLU A 149 22.83 -8.60 8.12
C GLU A 149 24.33 -8.85 8.03
N GLN A 150 24.84 -9.93 8.64
CA GLN A 150 26.24 -10.31 8.52
C GLN A 150 26.67 -10.43 7.06
N THR A 151 25.88 -11.10 6.22
CA THR A 151 26.18 -11.29 4.80
C THR A 151 26.23 -9.96 4.05
N PHE A 152 25.26 -9.08 4.28
CA PHE A 152 25.21 -7.74 3.69
C PHE A 152 26.44 -6.89 4.05
N LEU A 153 26.84 -6.89 5.33
CA LEU A 153 27.96 -6.12 5.83
C LEU A 153 29.31 -6.70 5.36
N GLN A 154 29.46 -8.03 5.34
CA GLN A 154 30.67 -8.70 4.85
C GLN A 154 30.93 -8.37 3.38
N GLN A 155 29.91 -8.45 2.52
CA GLN A 155 30.04 -8.15 1.09
C GLN A 155 30.46 -6.70 0.86
N THR A 156 29.85 -5.76 1.59
CA THR A 156 30.16 -4.34 1.46
C THR A 156 31.57 -4.02 1.96
N SER A 157 31.99 -4.64 3.08
CA SER A 157 33.33 -4.47 3.64
C SER A 157 34.39 -5.07 2.72
N LYS A 158 34.15 -6.24 2.13
CA LYS A 158 35.07 -6.90 1.18
C LYS A 158 35.41 -6.01 -0.03
N ALA A 159 34.47 -5.18 -0.48
CA ALA A 159 34.69 -4.25 -1.59
C ALA A 159 35.53 -3.00 -1.20
N LYS A 160 35.58 -2.65 0.09
CA LYS A 160 36.30 -1.47 0.59
C LYS A 160 37.65 -1.78 1.25
N GLY A 161 37.71 -2.87 2.00
CA GLY A 161 38.85 -3.24 2.84
C GLY A 161 38.45 -3.48 4.30
N PRO A 162 39.44 -3.75 5.18
CA PRO A 162 39.20 -4.03 6.59
C PRO A 162 38.34 -2.97 7.27
N THR A 163 37.33 -3.43 8.00
CA THR A 163 36.26 -2.56 8.52
C THR A 163 35.84 -2.96 9.93
N TRP A 164 35.86 -2.03 10.87
CA TRP A 164 35.44 -2.24 12.25
C TRP A 164 33.95 -2.55 12.40
N MET A 165 33.67 -3.45 13.34
CA MET A 165 32.35 -3.66 13.92
C MET A 165 32.38 -3.40 15.43
N GLY A 166 31.21 -3.33 16.04
CA GLY A 166 31.05 -3.04 17.46
C GLY A 166 31.28 -4.25 18.35
N LEU A 167 32.31 -5.08 18.10
CA LEU A 167 32.60 -6.32 18.82
C LEU A 167 34.05 -6.29 19.33
N SER A 168 34.25 -6.60 20.62
CA SER A 168 35.55 -6.59 21.29
C SER A 168 35.58 -7.51 22.52
N ASP A 169 36.75 -7.92 22.97
CA ASP A 169 36.97 -8.58 24.26
C ASP A 169 37.91 -7.80 25.21
N VAL A 170 38.16 -6.51 24.91
CA VAL A 170 38.93 -5.53 25.72
C VAL A 170 38.67 -5.58 27.24
N HIS A 171 37.45 -5.93 27.65
CA HIS A 171 37.07 -5.98 29.07
C HIS A 171 37.37 -7.32 29.75
N ASN A 172 37.37 -8.42 28.99
CA ASN A 172 37.62 -9.76 29.50
C ASN A 172 38.07 -10.65 28.34
N GLU A 173 39.38 -10.89 28.29
CA GLU A 173 40.06 -11.73 27.31
C GLU A 173 39.28 -13.01 26.96
N ALA A 174 39.22 -13.31 25.66
CA ALA A 174 38.49 -14.43 25.08
C ALA A 174 36.96 -14.40 25.28
N THR A 175 36.41 -13.32 25.85
CA THR A 175 34.97 -13.13 26.05
C THR A 175 34.47 -11.91 25.27
N TRP A 176 34.08 -12.18 24.03
CA TRP A 176 33.62 -11.17 23.08
C TRP A 176 32.24 -10.59 23.45
N HIS A 177 32.18 -9.27 23.52
CA HIS A 177 30.97 -8.49 23.77
C HIS A 177 30.77 -7.44 22.69
N TRP A 178 29.51 -7.19 22.37
CA TRP A 178 29.11 -6.07 21.56
C TRP A 178 29.21 -4.76 22.36
N VAL A 179 29.27 -3.63 21.66
CA VAL A 179 29.35 -2.28 22.26
C VAL A 179 28.07 -1.87 23.03
N ASP A 180 27.00 -2.65 22.98
CA ASP A 180 25.82 -2.51 23.86
C ASP A 180 25.93 -3.35 25.15
N GLY A 181 27.02 -4.10 25.31
CA GLY A 181 27.29 -4.99 26.44
C GLY A 181 26.71 -6.40 26.28
N SER A 182 26.00 -6.72 25.19
CA SER A 182 25.51 -8.07 24.96
C SER A 182 26.66 -9.02 24.57
N PRO A 183 26.67 -10.28 25.04
CA PRO A 183 27.73 -11.23 24.68
C PRO A 183 27.56 -11.75 23.25
N LEU A 184 28.67 -12.12 22.62
CA LEU A 184 28.64 -12.82 21.33
C LEU A 184 27.91 -14.16 21.48
N SER A 185 26.84 -14.36 20.71
CA SER A 185 26.10 -15.62 20.79
C SER A 185 26.83 -16.75 20.03
N PRO A 186 26.69 -18.02 20.47
CA PRO A 186 27.36 -19.16 19.83
C PRO A 186 27.06 -19.31 18.33
N GLY A 187 25.89 -18.85 17.87
CA GLY A 187 25.48 -18.90 16.46
C GLY A 187 26.32 -18.02 15.53
N PHE A 188 27.00 -17.00 16.06
CA PHE A 188 27.85 -16.08 15.30
C PHE A 188 29.33 -16.49 15.30
N VAL A 189 29.77 -17.41 16.16
CA VAL A 189 31.18 -17.86 16.23
C VAL A 189 31.68 -18.40 14.88
N LYS A 190 30.77 -18.93 14.05
CA LYS A 190 31.05 -19.42 12.69
C LYS A 190 31.59 -18.37 11.72
N TYR A 191 31.51 -17.08 12.05
CA TYR A 191 31.95 -15.99 11.17
C TYR A 191 33.41 -15.58 11.37
N TRP A 192 34.06 -16.01 12.45
CA TRP A 192 35.50 -15.90 12.56
C TRP A 192 36.18 -16.62 11.40
N ASN A 193 37.21 -15.99 10.83
CA ASN A 193 38.04 -16.65 9.83
C ASN A 193 38.74 -17.87 10.44
N LYS A 194 39.20 -18.78 9.57
CA LYS A 194 39.94 -19.95 10.04
C LYS A 194 41.22 -19.52 10.73
N GLY A 195 41.32 -19.80 12.03
CA GLY A 195 42.45 -19.40 12.87
C GLY A 195 42.09 -18.30 13.86
N GLU A 196 40.96 -17.63 13.68
CA GLU A 196 40.53 -16.51 14.50
C GLU A 196 39.44 -16.91 15.52
N PRO A 197 39.30 -16.16 16.63
CA PRO A 197 40.23 -15.11 17.08
C PRO A 197 41.53 -15.72 17.62
N ASN A 198 42.68 -15.13 17.31
CA ASN A 198 44.01 -15.68 17.59
C ASN A 198 44.78 -14.96 18.71
N ASN A 199 44.32 -13.77 19.11
CA ASN A 199 44.94 -12.84 20.03
C ASN A 199 46.46 -12.64 19.79
N VAL A 200 46.88 -12.39 18.55
CA VAL A 200 48.30 -12.24 18.18
C VAL A 200 48.83 -10.88 18.64
N GLY A 201 49.31 -10.88 19.89
CA GLY A 201 49.95 -9.72 20.48
C GLY A 201 48.95 -8.67 20.97
N ASP A 202 47.90 -9.13 21.65
CA ASP A 202 46.88 -8.31 22.34
C ASP A 202 45.91 -7.67 21.34
N GLU A 203 45.15 -8.51 20.64
CA GLU A 203 44.24 -8.16 19.55
C GLU A 203 42.78 -8.23 20.02
N ASP A 204 42.28 -7.13 20.58
CA ASP A 204 41.00 -7.17 21.31
C ASP A 204 39.77 -6.68 20.51
N CYS A 205 39.95 -6.31 19.24
CA CYS A 205 38.93 -5.63 18.44
C CYS A 205 38.62 -6.36 17.13
N ALA A 206 37.33 -6.60 16.87
CA ALA A 206 36.90 -7.35 15.68
C ALA A 206 36.73 -6.46 14.44
N GLU A 207 37.24 -6.93 13.32
CA GLU A 207 37.02 -6.37 11.99
C GLU A 207 36.38 -7.38 11.03
N PHE A 208 35.68 -6.88 10.02
CA PHE A 208 35.43 -7.62 8.79
C PHE A 208 36.73 -7.68 7.98
N SER A 209 37.23 -8.89 7.74
CA SER A 209 38.47 -9.13 6.99
C SER A 209 38.30 -10.30 6.03
N SER A 210 38.64 -10.10 4.76
CA SER A 210 38.46 -11.09 3.69
C SER A 210 37.02 -11.65 3.62
N ASP A 211 36.80 -12.90 4.02
CA ASP A 211 35.52 -13.61 3.93
C ASP A 211 34.82 -13.80 5.30
N GLY A 212 35.42 -13.32 6.38
CA GLY A 212 34.90 -13.45 7.74
C GLY A 212 35.39 -12.35 8.66
N TRP A 213 35.52 -12.68 9.94
CA TRP A 213 35.97 -11.78 10.99
C TRP A 213 37.41 -12.08 11.39
N ASN A 214 38.12 -11.05 11.83
CA ASN A 214 39.47 -11.12 12.36
C ASN A 214 39.56 -10.26 13.62
N ASP A 215 40.25 -10.74 14.65
CA ASP A 215 40.66 -9.92 15.78
C ASP A 215 41.97 -9.22 15.44
N ILE A 216 42.06 -7.95 15.78
CA ILE A 216 43.24 -7.14 15.49
C ILE A 216 43.40 -6.04 16.54
N LYS A 217 44.62 -5.51 16.67
CA LYS A 217 44.91 -4.40 17.58
C LYS A 217 43.96 -3.23 17.36
N CYS A 218 43.31 -2.81 18.43
CA CYS A 218 42.30 -1.73 18.42
C CYS A 218 42.82 -0.39 17.90
N ASP A 219 44.14 -0.15 17.95
CA ASP A 219 44.81 1.06 17.44
C ASP A 219 45.00 1.08 15.92
N THR A 220 44.74 -0.04 15.23
CA THR A 220 44.80 -0.13 13.76
C THR A 220 43.81 0.83 13.11
N LEU A 221 44.19 1.44 11.99
CA LEU A 221 43.30 2.32 11.25
C LEU A 221 42.51 1.50 10.23
N ASN A 222 41.22 1.31 10.49
CA ASN A 222 40.30 0.64 9.57
C ASN A 222 39.12 1.55 9.23
N PHE A 223 38.41 1.20 8.16
CA PHE A 223 37.07 1.76 7.95
C PHE A 223 36.16 1.32 9.11
N TRP A 224 35.02 1.98 9.29
CA TRP A 224 33.99 1.56 10.25
C TRP A 224 32.58 1.69 9.67
N ILE A 225 31.64 0.99 10.30
CA ILE A 225 30.22 1.00 9.95
C ILE A 225 29.39 1.43 11.15
N CYS A 226 28.59 2.48 10.98
CA CYS A 226 27.58 2.84 11.98
C CYS A 226 26.21 2.27 11.62
N LYS A 227 25.44 1.84 12.61
CA LYS A 227 24.07 1.37 12.50
C LYS A 227 23.15 2.20 13.39
N LYS A 228 21.97 2.56 12.89
CA LYS A 228 20.86 3.05 13.72
C LYS A 228 19.53 2.52 13.21
N ALA A 229 18.63 2.20 14.15
CA ALA A 229 17.29 1.76 13.83
C ALA A 229 16.47 2.89 13.21
N LEU A 230 15.50 2.54 12.37
CA LEU A 230 14.49 3.49 11.92
C LEU A 230 13.65 3.99 13.10
N THR A 231 13.67 5.29 13.35
CA THR A 231 12.91 5.92 14.44
C THR A 231 11.47 6.26 14.05
N SER A 232 11.11 6.20 12.77
CA SER A 232 9.74 6.42 12.31
C SER A 232 9.43 5.60 11.07
N SER A 233 8.34 4.82 11.12
CA SER A 233 7.69 4.33 9.92
C SER A 233 7.23 5.55 9.13
N CYS A 234 7.61 5.61 7.86
CA CYS A 234 6.89 6.43 6.90
C CYS A 234 5.41 6.03 6.94
N THR A 235 4.62 6.79 7.70
CA THR A 235 3.23 6.46 7.94
C THR A 235 2.46 7.05 6.78
N THR A 236 2.23 6.24 5.74
CA THR A 236 1.15 6.51 4.80
C THR A 236 -0.16 6.49 5.58
N LYS A 237 -0.68 7.68 5.92
CA LYS A 237 -2.08 7.84 6.27
C LYS A 237 -2.93 7.85 5.00
#